data_AF-A0A6C0JD89-F1
#
_entry.id   AF-A0A6C0JD89-F1
#
_cell.length_a   1.000
_cell.length_b   1.000
_cell.length_c   1.000
_cell.angle_alpha   90.00
_cell.angle_beta   90.00
_cell.angle_gamma   90.00
#
_symmetry.space_group_name_H-M   'P 1'
#
loop_
_entity.id
_entity.type
_entity.pdbx_description
1 polymer ?
#
loop_
_entity_poly.entity_id
_entity_poly.type
_entity_poly.pdbx_seq_one_letter_code
_entity_poly.pdbx_strand_id
1 'polypeptide(L)'
;MYDQIAISLIVMLGLDATYISQIKTPYLKQIENIQKSKVNVKTAGVVLCYLFMVFGINYFIIQKKASLLDAFLFGVVVYGVYDTTTYALFTNWSANLAILDVIWGGVLMLTTTYITYQFTT
;
A
#
# COMPACT_ATOMS: atom_id res chain seq x y z
N MET A 1 2.85 -21.63 -6.35
CA MET A 1 3.66 -20.41 -6.56
C MET A 1 2.91 -19.39 -7.43
N TYR A 2 2.48 -19.74 -8.65
CA TYR A 2 1.69 -18.82 -9.49
C TYR A 2 0.34 -18.43 -8.87
N ASP A 3 -0.35 -19.39 -8.23
CA ASP A 3 -1.64 -19.14 -7.58
C ASP A 3 -1.52 -18.15 -6.40
N GLN A 4 -0.43 -18.23 -5.64
CA GLN A 4 -0.12 -17.31 -4.54
C GLN A 4 0.07 -15.87 -5.02
N ILE A 5 0.80 -15.69 -6.12
CA ILE A 5 1.01 -14.37 -6.72
C ILE A 5 -0.31 -13.81 -7.24
N ALA A 6 -1.12 -14.61 -7.93
CA ALA A 6 -2.40 -14.17 -8.47
C ALA A 6 -3.39 -13.79 -7.35
N ILE A 7 -3.53 -14.64 -6.32
CA ILE A 7 -4.44 -14.39 -5.19
C ILE A 7 -4.01 -13.15 -4.41
N SER A 8 -2.73 -13.05 -4.03
CA SER A 8 -2.24 -11.88 -3.30
C SER A 8 -2.40 -10.58 -4.10
N LEU A 9 -2.14 -10.59 -5.41
CA LEU A 9 -2.37 -9.45 -6.29
C LEU A 9 -3.84 -9.02 -6.29
N ILE A 10 -4.77 -9.96 -6.54
CA ILE A 10 -6.20 -9.66 -6.64
C ILE A 10 -6.73 -9.13 -5.31
N VAL A 11 -6.37 -9.78 -4.20
CA VAL A 11 -6.81 -9.37 -2.86
C VAL A 11 -6.27 -7.99 -2.52
N MET A 12 -4.97 -7.76 -2.72
CA MET A 12 -4.36 -6.47 -2.42
C MET A 12 -4.99 -5.34 -3.24
N LEU A 13 -5.16 -5.53 -4.56
CA LEU A 13 -5.79 -4.53 -5.42
C LEU A 13 -7.24 -4.25 -5.02
N GLY A 14 -8.01 -5.29 -4.68
CA GLY A 14 -9.41 -5.13 -4.27
C GLY A 14 -9.54 -4.36 -2.95
N LEU A 15 -8.72 -4.71 -1.96
CA LEU A 15 -8.69 -4.01 -0.67
C LEU A 15 -8.25 -2.56 -0.84
N ASP A 16 -7.15 -2.33 -1.56
CA ASP A 16 -6.58 -0.99 -1.67
C ASP A 16 -7.44 -0.07 -2.54
N ALA A 17 -8.07 -0.57 -3.61
CA ALA A 17 -9.06 0.19 -4.37
C ALA A 17 -10.23 0.65 -3.49
N THR A 18 -10.67 -0.21 -2.56
CA THR A 18 -11.75 0.11 -1.60
C THR A 18 -11.32 1.23 -0.65
N TYR A 19 -10.10 1.18 -0.12
CA TYR A 19 -9.55 2.23 0.74
C TYR A 19 -9.34 3.54 0.00
N ILE A 20 -8.68 3.49 -1.17
CA ILE A 20 -8.43 4.66 -2.02
C ILE A 20 -9.75 5.37 -2.35
N SER A 21 -10.82 4.64 -2.66
CA SER A 21 -12.12 5.26 -2.96
C SER A 21 -12.66 6.12 -1.81
N GLN A 22 -12.31 5.80 -0.56
CA GLN A 22 -12.73 6.55 0.63
C GLN A 22 -11.81 7.74 0.93
N ILE A 23 -10.50 7.58 0.74
CA ILE A 23 -9.50 8.61 1.10
C ILE A 23 -9.05 9.50 -0.07
N LYS A 24 -9.49 9.21 -1.30
CA LYS A 24 -9.03 9.90 -2.52
C LYS A 24 -9.23 11.41 -2.45
N THR A 25 -10.39 11.88 -2.00
CA THR A 25 -10.70 13.33 -1.99
C THR A 25 -9.73 14.13 -1.12
N PRO A 26 -9.53 13.80 0.18
CA PRO A 26 -8.56 14.53 1.00
C PRO A 26 -7.12 14.36 0.48
N TYR A 27 -6.75 13.19 -0.06
CA TYR A 27 -5.42 12.98 -0.66
C TYR A 27 -5.15 13.84 -1.90
N LEU A 28 -6.10 13.88 -2.85
CA LEU A 28 -5.95 14.72 -4.04
C LEU A 28 -5.89 16.19 -3.63
N LYS A 29 -6.73 16.63 -2.69
CA LYS A 29 -6.72 18.02 -2.22
C LYS A 29 -5.37 18.43 -1.62
N GLN A 30 -4.73 17.58 -0.80
CA GLN A 30 -3.39 17.92 -0.29
C GLN A 30 -2.33 17.98 -1.40
N ILE A 31 -2.39 17.08 -2.39
CA ILE A 31 -1.46 17.07 -3.51
C ILE A 31 -1.64 18.32 -4.38
N GLU A 32 -2.88 18.71 -4.71
CA GLU A 32 -3.18 19.93 -5.47
C GLU A 32 -2.75 21.19 -4.70
N ASN A 33 -2.91 21.20 -3.37
CA ASN A 33 -2.44 22.30 -2.52
C ASN A 33 -0.91 22.44 -2.56
N ILE A 34 -0.17 21.34 -2.69
CA ILE A 34 1.29 21.31 -2.81
C ILE A 34 1.71 21.71 -4.23
N GLN A 35 1.13 21.08 -5.26
CA GLN A 35 1.51 21.24 -6.67
C GLN A 35 1.02 22.55 -7.29
N LYS A 36 -0.01 23.18 -6.71
CA LYS A 36 -0.70 24.35 -7.28
C LYS A 36 -1.31 24.08 -8.67
N SER A 37 -1.59 22.81 -8.96
CA SER A 37 -2.22 22.34 -10.19
C SER A 37 -3.10 21.13 -9.91
N LYS A 38 -4.02 20.81 -10.84
CA LYS A 38 -4.78 19.56 -10.78
C LYS A 38 -3.83 18.36 -10.86
N VAL A 39 -4.15 17.31 -10.10
CA VAL A 39 -3.33 16.08 -10.11
C VAL A 39 -3.45 15.41 -11.48
N ASN A 40 -2.29 15.10 -12.08
CA ASN A 40 -2.20 14.21 -13.23
C ASN A 40 -1.50 12.90 -12.81
N VAL A 41 -2.30 11.86 -12.57
CA VAL A 41 -1.80 10.55 -12.12
C VAL A 41 -1.09 9.86 -13.27
N LYS A 42 0.20 9.56 -13.08
CA LYS A 42 0.99 8.82 -14.06
C LYS A 42 0.74 7.31 -13.90
N THR A 43 0.01 6.71 -14.85
CA THR A 43 -0.31 5.28 -14.84
C THR A 43 0.92 4.38 -14.71
N ALA A 44 2.03 4.74 -15.34
CA ALA A 44 3.29 4.00 -15.21
C ALA A 44 3.78 3.91 -13.75
N GLY A 45 3.65 4.99 -12.97
CA GLY A 45 4.02 4.99 -11.55
C GLY A 45 3.11 4.11 -10.71
N VAL A 46 1.80 4.12 -11.02
CA VAL A 46 0.82 3.24 -10.35
C VAL A 46 1.17 1.76 -10.60
N VAL A 47 1.42 1.39 -11.85
CA VAL A 47 1.80 0.01 -12.20
C VAL A 47 3.08 -0.42 -11.49
N LEU A 48 4.12 0.42 -11.52
CA LEU A 48 5.39 0.11 -10.84
C LEU A 48 5.20 -0.04 -9.33
N CYS A 49 4.40 0.81 -8.69
CA CYS A 49 4.10 0.71 -7.25
C CYS A 49 3.52 -0.66 -6.91
N TYR A 50 2.48 -1.09 -7.62
CA TYR A 50 1.86 -2.40 -7.37
C TYR A 50 2.79 -3.56 -7.71
N LEU A 51 3.64 -3.46 -8.73
CA LEU A 51 4.65 -4.50 -9.01
C LEU A 51 5.64 -4.67 -7.84
N PHE A 52 6.13 -3.57 -7.26
CA PHE A 52 7.00 -3.63 -6.08
C PHE A 52 6.28 -4.20 -4.87
N MET A 53 5.02 -3.82 -4.63
CA MET A 53 4.24 -4.33 -3.51
C MET A 53 3.98 -5.83 -3.63
N VAL A 54 3.53 -6.31 -4.81
CA VAL A 54 3.32 -7.74 -5.09
C VAL A 54 4.62 -8.52 -4.94
N PHE A 55 5.73 -8.01 -5.51
CA PHE A 55 7.03 -8.63 -5.36
C PHE A 55 7.42 -8.75 -3.88
N GLY A 56 7.32 -7.65 -3.13
CA GLY A 56 7.71 -7.58 -1.73
C GLY A 56 6.92 -8.54 -0.85
N ILE A 57 5.58 -8.49 -0.91
CA ILE A 57 4.74 -9.39 -0.10
C ILE A 57 4.97 -10.86 -0.48
N ASN A 58 5.16 -11.17 -1.77
CA ASN A 58 5.39 -12.56 -2.18
C ASN A 58 6.76 -13.07 -1.74
N TYR A 59 7.82 -12.29 -1.96
CA TYR A 59 9.19 -12.71 -1.68
C TYR A 59 9.52 -12.74 -0.18
N PHE A 60 9.13 -11.69 0.56
CA PHE A 60 9.49 -11.58 1.98
C PHE A 60 8.51 -12.31 2.91
N ILE A 61 7.23 -12.40 2.56
CA ILE A 61 6.18 -12.90 3.46
C ILE A 61 5.63 -14.24 2.97
N ILE A 62 4.98 -14.27 1.80
CA ILE A 62 4.15 -15.43 1.39
C ILE A 62 5.01 -16.67 1.14
N GLN A 63 6.08 -16.56 0.34
CA GLN A 63 6.96 -17.70 0.02
C GLN A 63 7.65 -18.27 1.25
N LYS A 64 7.92 -17.42 2.25
CA LYS A 64 8.59 -17.80 3.50
C LYS A 64 7.63 -18.31 4.57
N LYS A 65 6.31 -18.28 4.30
CA LYS A 65 5.27 -18.56 5.30
C LYS A 65 5.48 -17.73 6.59
N ALA A 66 5.87 -16.46 6.44
CA ALA A 66 6.11 -15.56 7.57
C ALA A 66 4.83 -15.28 8.35
N SER A 67 4.96 -14.74 9.55
CA SER A 67 3.79 -14.49 10.40
C SER A 67 2.93 -13.34 9.87
N LEU A 68 1.65 -13.29 10.28
CA LEU A 68 0.78 -12.15 9.96
C LEU A 68 1.30 -10.84 10.58
N LEU A 69 2.02 -10.92 11.69
CA LEU A 69 2.69 -9.76 12.29
C LEU A 69 3.82 -9.26 11.39
N ASP A 70 4.63 -10.16 10.82
CA ASP A 70 5.67 -9.77 9.87
C ASP A 70 5.08 -9.10 8.63
N ALA A 71 3.94 -9.60 8.15
CA ALA A 71 3.20 -8.98 7.04
C ALA A 71 2.72 -7.56 7.40
N PHE A 72 2.14 -7.38 8.59
CA PHE A 72 1.72 -6.07 9.08
C PHE A 72 2.90 -5.10 9.18
N LEU A 73 4.00 -5.53 9.80
CA LEU A 73 5.20 -4.71 9.95
C LEU A 73 5.84 -4.38 8.61
N PHE A 74 5.84 -5.32 7.65
CA PHE A 74 6.27 -5.06 6.28
C PHE A 74 5.47 -3.92 5.65
N GLY A 75 4.13 -3.95 5.77
CA GLY A 75 3.27 -2.87 5.30
C GLY A 75 3.54 -1.54 5.98
N VAL A 76 3.65 -1.53 7.31
CA VAL A 76 4.00 -0.33 8.10
C VAL A 76 5.34 0.26 7.66
N VAL A 77 6.35 -0.56 7.37
CA VAL A 77 7.65 -0.09 6.91
C VAL A 77 7.55 0.51 5.51
N VAL A 78 6.89 -0.16 4.56
CA VAL A 78 6.77 0.32 3.18
C VAL A 78 6.04 1.66 3.12
N TYR A 79 4.86 1.74 3.72
CA TYR A 79 4.05 2.96 3.74
C TYR A 79 4.70 4.01 4.64
N GLY A 80 5.29 3.61 5.77
CA GLY A 80 6.05 4.48 6.66
C GLY A 80 7.19 5.19 5.95
N VAL A 81 8.00 4.47 5.18
CA VAL A 81 9.09 5.07 4.39
C VAL A 81 8.53 6.06 3.38
N TYR A 82 7.49 5.71 2.63
CA TYR A 82 6.89 6.60 1.64
C TYR A 82 6.32 7.88 2.28
N ASP A 83 5.46 7.75 3.28
CA ASP A 83 4.76 8.87 3.90
C ASP A 83 5.68 9.76 4.73
N THR A 84 6.62 9.18 5.48
CA THR A 84 7.58 9.99 6.25
C THR A 84 8.57 10.72 5.34
N THR A 85 9.00 10.10 4.24
CA THR A 85 9.82 10.78 3.22
C THR A 85 9.02 11.93 2.58
N THR A 86 7.76 11.68 2.24
CA THR A 86 6.89 12.68 1.63
C THR A 86 6.60 13.84 2.59
N TYR A 87 6.37 13.54 3.86
CA TYR A 87 6.19 14.53 4.93
C TYR A 87 7.44 15.39 5.15
N ALA A 88 8.63 14.79 5.07
CA ALA A 88 9.89 15.53 5.16
C ALA A 88 10.11 16.48 3.97
N LEU A 89 9.62 16.11 2.78
CA LEU A 89 9.81 16.87 1.55
C LEU A 89 8.77 17.99 1.35
N PHE A 90 7.52 17.76 1.74
CA PHE A 90 6.41 18.67 1.43
C PHE A 90 5.81 19.33 2.67
N THR A 91 5.84 20.67 2.69
CA THR A 91 5.38 21.50 3.80
C THR A 91 3.89 21.33 4.15
N ASN A 92 3.05 20.96 3.19
CA ASN A 92 1.60 20.82 3.39
C ASN A 92 1.14 19.35 3.32
N TRP A 93 2.03 18.39 3.57
CA TRP A 93 1.64 16.99 3.70
C TRP A 93 0.96 16.75 5.05
N SER A 94 -0.24 16.16 5.05
CA SER A 94 -1.01 15.97 6.28
C SER A 94 -0.46 14.81 7.10
N ALA A 95 0.07 15.11 8.29
CA ALA A 95 0.55 14.09 9.24
C ALA A 95 -0.56 13.09 9.63
N ASN A 96 -1.81 13.55 9.74
CA ASN A 96 -2.93 12.68 10.07
C ASN A 96 -3.26 11.70 8.93
N LEU A 97 -3.17 12.15 7.66
CA LEU A 97 -3.36 11.27 6.52
C LEU A 97 -2.20 10.28 6.39
N ALA A 98 -0.97 10.75 6.59
CA ALA A 98 0.22 9.90 6.61
C ALA A 98 0.10 8.78 7.65
N ILE A 99 -0.26 9.09 8.90
CA ILE A 99 -0.44 8.08 9.96
C ILE A 99 -1.52 7.06 9.57
N LEU A 100 -2.64 7.53 9.00
CA LEU A 100 -3.70 6.65 8.55
C LEU A 100 -3.22 5.70 7.44
N ASP A 101 -2.45 6.20 6.48
CA ASP A 101 -1.93 5.43 5.34
C ASP A 101 -0.87 4.41 5.80
N VAL A 102 -0.04 4.76 6.77
CA VAL A 102 0.91 3.82 7.40
C VAL A 102 0.19 2.66 8.10
N ILE A 103 -0.85 2.96 8.88
CA ILE A 103 -1.65 1.92 9.53
C ILE A 103 -2.37 1.07 8.48
N TRP A 104 -2.92 1.70 7.45
CA TRP A 104 -3.58 1.00 6.35
C TRP A 104 -2.61 0.07 5.61
N GLY A 105 -1.39 0.52 5.32
CA GLY A 105 -0.36 -0.32 4.70
C GLY A 105 -0.11 -1.61 5.47
N GLY A 106 -0.04 -1.53 6.80
CA GLY A 106 0.05 -2.71 7.66
C GLY A 106 -1.18 -3.62 7.56
N VAL A 107 -2.39 -3.05 7.67
CA VAL A 107 -3.66 -3.80 7.57
C VAL A 107 -3.81 -4.46 6.20
N LEU A 108 -3.43 -3.76 5.13
CA LEU A 108 -3.47 -4.25 3.75
C LEU A 108 -2.57 -5.48 3.58
N MET A 109 -1.31 -5.40 4.00
CA MET A 109 -0.37 -6.51 3.87
C MET A 109 -0.74 -7.71 4.75
N LEU A 110 -1.22 -7.45 5.98
CA LEU A 110 -1.72 -8.50 6.88
C LEU A 110 -2.93 -9.21 6.28
N THR A 111 -3.94 -8.46 5.84
CA THR A 111 -5.19 -9.03 5.34
C THR A 111 -4.96 -9.77 4.02
N THR A 112 -4.13 -9.21 3.13
CA THR A 112 -3.70 -9.88 1.90
C THR A 112 -3.02 -11.21 2.19
N THR A 113 -2.10 -11.24 3.16
CA THR A 113 -1.39 -12.46 3.57
C THR A 113 -2.35 -13.49 4.16
N TYR A 114 -3.22 -13.07 5.09
CA TYR A 114 -4.20 -13.93 5.73
C TYR A 114 -5.08 -14.64 4.70
N ILE A 115 -5.69 -13.87 3.79
CA ILE A 115 -6.56 -14.42 2.75
C ILE A 115 -5.75 -15.34 1.82
N THR A 116 -4.56 -14.93 1.39
CA THR A 116 -3.73 -15.75 0.51
C THR A 116 -3.41 -17.11 1.14
N TYR A 117 -3.08 -17.16 2.43
CA TYR A 117 -2.83 -18.42 3.13
C TYR A 117 -4.08 -19.31 3.16
N GLN A 118 -5.28 -18.78 3.39
CA GLN A 118 -6.50 -19.60 3.38
C GLN A 118 -6.76 -20.33 2.05
N PHE A 119 -6.31 -19.78 0.93
CA PHE A 119 -6.55 -20.35 -0.40
C PHE A 119 -5.34 -21.07 -1.02
N THR A 120 -4.18 -21.06 -0.36
CA THR A 120 -2.93 -21.61 -0.93
C THR A 120 -2.11 -22.46 0.04
N THR A 121 -2.64 -22.76 1.23
CA THR A 121 -2.03 -23.69 2.19
C THR A 121 -2.30 -25.12 1.81
#